data_AF-A0A0S4L7I4-F1
#
_entry.id   AF-A0A0S4L7I4-F1
#
_cell.length_a   1.000
_cell.length_b   1.000
_cell.length_c   1.000
_cell.angle_alpha   90.00
_cell.angle_beta   90.00
_cell.angle_gamma   90.00
#
_symmetry.space_group_name_H-M   'P 1'
#
loop_
_entity.id
_entity.type
_entity.pdbx_description
1 polymer ?
#
loop_
_entity_poly.entity_id
_entity_poly.type
_entity_poly.pdbx_seq_one_letter_code
_entity_poly.pdbx_strand_id
1 'polypeptide(L)'
;MPIDNSKQVTAIRQQIAELDALAQQTCQDLNTVAGTERIAKWKSRTVTLITTAVSREDGERFAQIQPGPSFTNDLLEEFSDLVECYRTPLVRLADTLSRFSSSGS
;
A
#
# COMPACT_ATOMS: atom_id res chain seq x y z
N MET A 1 1.22 16.70 -20.58
CA MET A 1 -0.03 16.68 -19.79
C MET A 1 0.33 17.13 -18.39
N PRO A 2 -0.39 18.07 -17.76
CA PRO A 2 -0.18 18.34 -16.35
C PRO A 2 -0.53 17.07 -15.58
N ILE A 3 0.41 16.61 -14.76
CA ILE A 3 0.18 15.47 -13.88
C ILE A 3 -0.87 15.93 -12.85
N ASP A 4 -2.07 15.34 -12.88
CA ASP A 4 -3.11 15.60 -11.90
C ASP A 4 -2.71 14.96 -10.55
N ASN A 5 -1.73 15.56 -9.86
CA ASN A 5 -1.21 15.09 -8.57
C ASN A 5 -2.34 14.84 -7.57
N SER A 6 -3.42 15.63 -7.61
CA SER A 6 -4.62 15.42 -6.79
C SER A 6 -5.32 14.08 -7.05
N LYS A 7 -5.45 13.66 -8.30
CA LYS A 7 -6.04 12.36 -8.67
C LYS A 7 -5.13 11.22 -8.24
N GLN A 8 -3.82 11.37 -8.41
CA GLN A 8 -2.83 10.39 -7.96
C GLN A 8 -2.88 10.22 -6.44
N VAL A 9 -2.82 11.31 -5.67
CA VAL A 9 -2.93 11.29 -4.21
C VAL A 9 -4.23 10.62 -3.76
N THR A 10 -5.34 10.92 -4.41
CA THR A 10 -6.64 10.30 -4.12
C THR A 10 -6.60 8.79 -4.36
N ALA A 11 -6.03 8.35 -5.49
CA ALA A 11 -5.91 6.92 -5.81
C ALA A 11 -5.02 6.19 -4.79
N ILE A 12 -3.88 6.78 -4.39
CA ILE A 12 -3.01 6.19 -3.35
C ILE A 12 -3.72 6.14 -1.99
N ARG A 13 -4.44 7.20 -1.61
CA ARG A 13 -5.24 7.21 -0.37
C ARG A 13 -6.33 6.16 -0.36
N GLN A 14 -6.97 5.90 -1.50
CA GLN A 14 -7.93 4.80 -1.65
C GLN A 14 -7.25 3.45 -1.42
N GLN A 15 -6.05 3.23 -1.97
CA GLN A 15 -5.31 1.98 -1.73
C GLN A 15 -4.92 1.81 -0.25
N ILE A 16 -4.58 2.89 0.46
CA ILE A 16 -4.32 2.85 1.91
C ILE A 16 -5.60 2.44 2.66
N ALA A 17 -6.74 3.05 2.34
CA ALA A 17 -8.01 2.72 2.99
C ALA A 17 -8.47 1.28 2.70
N GLU A 18 -8.27 0.78 1.48
CA GLU A 18 -8.53 -0.62 1.14
C GLU A 18 -7.63 -1.57 1.94
N LEU A 19 -6.35 -1.24 2.10
CA LEU A 19 -5.42 -2.03 2.92
C LEU A 19 -5.84 -2.04 4.40
N ASP A 20 -6.19 -0.89 4.97
CA ASP A 20 -6.67 -0.79 6.36
C ASP A 20 -7.96 -1.61 6.56
N ALA A 21 -8.87 -1.62 5.57
CA ALA A 21 -10.09 -2.44 5.62
C ALA A 21 -9.80 -3.94 5.57
N LEU A 22 -8.85 -4.37 4.73
CA LEU A 22 -8.40 -5.78 4.68
C LEU A 22 -7.77 -6.21 6.01
N ALA A 23 -7.01 -5.31 6.63
CA ALA A 23 -6.39 -5.55 7.93
C ALA A 23 -7.45 -5.74 9.03
N GLN A 24 -8.42 -4.82 9.08
CA GLN A 24 -9.54 -4.90 10.02
C GLN A 24 -10.37 -6.17 9.82
N GLN A 25 -10.69 -6.52 8.57
CA GLN A 25 -11.43 -7.75 8.26
C GLN A 25 -10.67 -9.00 8.75
N THR A 26 -9.35 -9.03 8.56
CA THR A 26 -8.52 -10.16 8.98
C THR A 26 -8.43 -10.27 10.49
N CYS A 27 -8.35 -9.14 11.20
CA CYS A 27 -8.40 -9.10 12.65
C CYS A 27 -9.75 -9.59 13.22
N GLN A 28 -10.86 -9.32 12.52
CA GLN A 28 -12.19 -9.80 12.92
C GLN A 28 -12.39 -11.30 12.66
N ASP A 29 -11.92 -11.81 11.53
CA ASP A 29 -12.07 -13.22 11.15
C ASP A 29 -10.97 -14.12 11.75
N LEU A 30 -9.91 -13.52 12.31
CA LEU A 30 -8.68 -14.16 12.81
C LEU A 30 -8.02 -15.11 11.78
N ASN A 31 -8.29 -14.89 10.50
CA ASN A 31 -7.84 -15.74 9.41
C ASN A 31 -6.72 -15.08 8.64
N THR A 32 -5.52 -15.15 9.21
CA THR A 32 -4.30 -14.51 8.68
C THR A 32 -3.84 -15.11 7.36
N VAL A 33 -4.17 -16.39 7.09
CA VAL A 33 -3.91 -17.04 5.80
C VAL A 33 -4.74 -16.38 4.70
N ALA A 34 -6.07 -16.32 4.87
CA ALA A 34 -6.95 -15.65 3.91
C ALA A 34 -6.66 -14.14 3.82
N GLY A 35 -6.29 -13.52 4.95
CA GLY A 35 -5.82 -12.13 4.98
C GLY A 35 -4.59 -11.91 4.09
N THR A 36 -3.58 -12.77 4.22
CA THR A 36 -2.34 -12.70 3.43
C THR A 36 -2.62 -12.85 1.93
N GLU A 37 -3.52 -13.76 1.55
CA GLU A 37 -3.96 -13.90 0.15
C GLU A 37 -4.67 -12.64 -0.37
N ARG A 38 -5.53 -12.02 0.44
CA ARG A 38 -6.20 -10.75 0.09
C ARG A 38 -5.19 -9.63 -0.09
N ILE A 39 -4.19 -9.51 0.80
CA ILE A 39 -3.09 -8.54 0.68
C ILE A 39 -2.28 -8.80 -0.59
N ALA A 40 -1.95 -10.06 -0.92
CA ALA A 40 -1.20 -10.38 -2.12
C ALA A 40 -1.95 -9.94 -3.40
N LYS A 41 -3.26 -10.21 -3.47
CA LYS A 41 -4.13 -9.77 -4.58
C LYS A 41 -4.22 -8.24 -4.65
N TRP A 42 -4.41 -7.60 -3.51
CA TRP A 42 -4.42 -6.14 -3.40
C TRP A 42 -3.08 -5.54 -3.85
N LYS A 43 -1.94 -6.06 -3.38
CA LYS A 43 -0.59 -5.60 -3.75
C LYS A 43 -0.39 -5.63 -5.26
N SER A 44 -0.76 -6.73 -5.92
CA SER A 44 -0.64 -6.83 -7.38
C SER A 44 -1.41 -5.72 -8.11
N ARG A 45 -2.64 -5.44 -7.68
CA ARG A 45 -3.47 -4.36 -8.24
C ARG A 45 -2.87 -2.98 -7.94
N THR A 46 -2.39 -2.76 -6.72
CA THR A 46 -1.74 -1.52 -6.29
C THR A 46 -0.46 -1.24 -7.08
N VAL A 47 0.38 -2.25 -7.34
CA VAL A 47 1.58 -2.11 -8.18
C VAL A 47 1.21 -1.63 -9.58
N THR A 48 0.21 -2.25 -10.21
CA THR A 48 -0.27 -1.82 -11.54
C THR A 48 -0.82 -0.39 -11.49
N LEU A 49 -1.58 -0.05 -10.45
CA LEU A 49 -2.11 1.29 -10.26
C LEU A 49 -1.00 2.33 -10.10
N ILE A 50 0.01 2.09 -9.26
CA ILE A 50 1.13 3.02 -9.07
C ILE A 50 1.93 3.17 -10.37
N THR A 51 2.18 2.05 -11.07
CA THR A 51 2.92 2.03 -12.34
C THR A 51 2.26 2.91 -13.41
N THR A 52 0.93 2.88 -13.47
CA THR A 52 0.14 3.59 -14.50
C THR A 52 -0.27 5.00 -14.09
N ALA A 53 -0.63 5.19 -12.82
CA ALA A 53 -1.13 6.45 -12.31
C ALA A 53 -0.01 7.38 -11.86
N VAL A 54 1.07 6.85 -11.26
CA VAL A 54 2.19 7.64 -10.72
C VAL A 54 3.37 7.61 -11.66
N SER A 55 4.13 6.50 -11.64
CA SER A 55 5.34 6.28 -12.42
C SER A 55 5.70 4.81 -12.42
N ARG A 56 6.35 4.35 -13.49
CA ARG A 56 6.88 2.98 -13.56
C ARG A 56 7.89 2.68 -12.44
N GLU A 57 8.80 3.61 -12.16
CA GLU A 57 9.82 3.46 -11.11
C GLU A 57 9.21 3.27 -9.72
N ASP A 58 8.18 4.05 -9.37
CA ASP A 58 7.48 3.92 -8.08
C ASP A 58 6.72 2.59 -7.99
N GLY A 59 6.13 2.13 -9.10
CA GLY A 59 5.47 0.83 -9.18
C GLY A 59 6.43 -0.34 -9.00
N GLU A 60 7.59 -0.29 -9.66
CA GLU A 60 8.66 -1.30 -9.54
C GLU A 60 9.26 -1.31 -8.13
N ARG A 61 9.49 -0.14 -7.52
CA ARG A 61 9.92 -0.03 -6.11
C ARG A 61 8.89 -0.64 -5.16
N PHE A 62 7.61 -0.36 -5.36
CA PHE A 62 6.55 -0.93 -4.52
C PHE A 62 6.43 -2.45 -4.70
N ALA A 63 6.61 -2.96 -5.92
CA ALA A 63 6.59 -4.40 -6.21
C ALA A 63 7.69 -5.15 -5.45
N GLN A 64 8.87 -4.54 -5.31
CA GLN A 64 10.03 -5.09 -4.61
C GLN A 64 9.89 -5.12 -3.08
N ILE A 65 8.86 -4.48 -2.51
CA ILE A 65 8.61 -4.57 -1.06
C ILE A 65 8.28 -6.02 -0.72
N GLN A 66 9.20 -6.64 0.01
CA GLN A 66 9.04 -7.98 0.54
C GLN A 66 9.11 -7.88 2.06
N PRO A 67 8.06 -8.33 2.79
CA PRO A 67 8.13 -8.44 4.24
C PRO A 67 9.31 -9.36 4.59
N GLY A 68 10.08 -8.98 5.61
CA GLY A 68 11.15 -9.82 6.12
C GLY A 68 10.62 -11.15 6.67
N PRO A 69 11.50 -12.13 6.94
CA PRO A 69 11.09 -13.33 7.66
C PRO A 69 10.44 -12.94 8.98
N SER A 70 9.23 -13.43 9.22
CA SER A 70 8.56 -13.28 10.49
C SER A 70 9.21 -14.13 11.56
N PHE A 71 9.45 -13.54 12.72
CA PHE A 71 10.06 -14.20 13.87
C PHE A 71 9.14 -14.27 15.08
N THR A 72 7.96 -13.65 15.00
CA THR A 72 6.98 -13.65 16.07
C THR A 72 6.15 -14.93 15.92
N ASN A 73 5.91 -15.65 17.01
CA ASN A 73 5.04 -16.84 17.01
C ASN A 73 3.55 -16.46 16.92
N ASP A 74 3.25 -15.19 16.66
CA ASP A 74 1.93 -14.60 16.76
C ASP A 74 1.46 -14.15 15.37
N LEU A 75 0.64 -15.00 14.74
CA LEU A 75 0.22 -14.84 13.35
C LEU A 75 -0.47 -13.49 13.09
N LEU A 76 -1.13 -12.91 14.10
CA LEU A 76 -1.82 -11.64 13.96
C LEU A 76 -0.84 -10.46 14.00
N GLU A 77 0.20 -10.56 14.84
CA GLU A 77 1.30 -9.61 14.87
C GLU A 77 2.05 -9.64 13.53
N GLU A 78 2.43 -10.84 13.05
CA GLU A 78 3.07 -11.02 11.74
C GLU A 78 2.26 -10.42 10.59
N PHE A 79 0.94 -10.63 10.62
CA PHE A 79 0.05 -10.06 9.61
C PHE A 79 -0.08 -8.54 9.74
N SER A 80 -0.04 -8.00 10.95
CA SER A 80 -0.07 -6.54 11.17
C SER A 80 1.22 -5.90 10.67
N ASP A 81 2.38 -6.50 10.96
CA ASP A 81 3.69 -6.09 10.43
C ASP A 81 3.69 -6.10 8.89
N LEU A 82 3.10 -7.13 8.27
CA LEU A 82 2.93 -7.21 6.82
C LEU A 82 2.13 -6.01 6.28
N VAL A 83 1.01 -5.68 6.91
CA VAL A 83 0.18 -4.52 6.56
C VAL A 83 1.00 -3.23 6.67
N GLU A 84 1.71 -3.04 7.77
CA GLU A 84 2.53 -1.83 8.00
C GLU A 84 3.67 -1.69 6.98
N CYS A 85 4.26 -2.80 6.55
CA CYS A 85 5.30 -2.86 5.53
C CYS A 85 4.84 -2.25 4.19
N TYR A 86 3.57 -2.45 3.83
CA TYR A 86 2.98 -1.86 2.62
C TYR A 86 2.39 -0.48 2.84
N ARG A 87 1.81 -0.23 4.03
CA ARG A 87 1.16 1.04 4.36
C ARG A 87 2.15 2.20 4.40
N THR A 88 3.30 2.00 5.04
CA THR A 88 4.34 3.04 5.21
C THR A 88 4.80 3.66 3.88
N PRO A 89 5.20 2.88 2.85
CA PRO A 89 5.59 3.44 1.56
C PRO A 89 4.44 4.12 0.81
N LEU A 90 3.19 3.64 0.93
CA LEU A 90 2.05 4.32 0.32
C LEU A 90 1.79 5.69 0.95
N VAL A 91 1.87 5.79 2.28
CA VAL A 91 1.72 7.06 3.00
C VAL A 91 2.81 8.05 2.58
N ARG A 92 4.07 7.59 2.49
CA ARG A 92 5.18 8.41 2.00
C ARG A 92 5.00 8.86 0.56
N LEU A 93 4.49 7.99 -0.30
CA LEU A 93 4.19 8.32 -1.70
C LEU A 93 3.09 9.37 -1.79
N ALA A 94 1.99 9.21 -1.04
CA ALA A 94 0.91 10.18 -1.00
C ALA A 94 1.37 11.56 -0.46
N ASP A 95 2.20 11.59 0.58
CA ASP A 95 2.79 12.83 1.11
C ASP A 95 3.69 13.52 0.08
N THR A 96 4.55 12.74 -0.60
CA THR A 96 5.44 13.24 -1.64
C THR A 96 4.64 13.86 -2.78
N LEU A 97 3.64 13.15 -3.33
CA LEU A 97 2.77 13.65 -4.39
C LEU A 97 1.99 14.91 -3.96
N SER A 98 1.58 14.98 -2.69
CA SER A 98 0.89 16.16 -2.14
C SER A 98 1.82 17.37 -2.05
N ARG A 99 3.08 17.18 -1.63
CA ARG A 99 4.08 18.27 -1.56
C ARG A 99 4.47 18.79 -2.93
N PHE A 100 4.63 17.91 -3.92
CA PHE A 100 4.88 18.31 -5.31
C PHE A 100 3.71 19.12 -5.89
N SER A 101 2.47 18.87 -5.44
CA SER A 101 1.32 19.70 -5.79
C SER A 101 1.35 21.12 -5.19
N SER A 102 2.00 21.31 -4.03
CA SER A 102 2.06 22.61 -3.35
C SER A 102 3.30 23.45 -3.70
N SER A 103 4.34 22.86 -4.27
CA SER A 103 5.60 23.56 -4.58
C SER A 103 5.63 24.25 -5.95
N GLY A 104 4.50 24.29 -6.66
CA GLY A 104 4.35 24.92 -7.99
C GLY A 104 3.50 26.19 -8.02
N SER A 105 3.31 26.87 -6.88
CA SER A 105 2.61 28.16 -6.79
C SER A 105 3.57 29.34 -6.88
#